data_AF-A0AAC9WHN4-F1
#
_entry.id   AF-A0AAC9WHN4-F1
#
_cell.length_a   1.000
_cell.length_b   1.000
_cell.length_c   1.000
_cell.angle_alpha   90.00
_cell.angle_beta   90.00
_cell.angle_gamma   90.00
#
_symmetry.space_group_name_H-M   'P 1'
#
loop_
_entity.id
_entity.type
_entity.pdbx_description
1 polymer ?
#
loop_
_entity_poly.entity_id
_entity_poly.type
_entity_poly.pdbx_seq_one_letter_code
_entity_poly.pdbx_strand_id
1 'polypeptide(L)'
;MRMWLKRYGVENEQQLQNTLDLIYKNTKNDAEIYDLIELMKNEQTIITALHNIKANKGSKTAGIDKREIDYYLQMNNNKLLKLIIKAIDNYNPQLVKKVYIPKKNGKLRPLGIPTIIDRIIQEITRIVIEPIAEAKFYQHSYGFRNPCI
;
A
#
# COMPACT_ATOMS: atom_id res chain seq x y z
N MET A 1 -17.11 12.92 -15.71
CA MET A 1 -17.84 11.65 -15.40
C MET A 1 -17.48 11.24 -13.98
N ARG A 2 -18.40 10.63 -13.20
CA ARG A 2 -18.10 10.21 -11.81
C ARG A 2 -18.13 8.69 -11.68
N MET A 3 -17.11 8.12 -11.03
CA MET A 3 -17.00 6.69 -10.73
C MET A 3 -17.04 6.49 -9.21
N TRP A 4 -17.97 5.67 -8.73
CA TRP A 4 -18.20 5.39 -7.30
C TRP A 4 -17.79 3.94 -7.02
N LEU A 5 -16.71 3.74 -6.25
CA LEU A 5 -16.12 2.40 -6.08
C LEU A 5 -16.99 1.44 -5.28
N LYS A 6 -17.85 1.93 -4.38
CA LYS A 6 -18.80 1.09 -3.63
C LYS A 6 -19.78 0.31 -4.49
N ARG A 7 -19.89 0.62 -5.79
CA ARG A 7 -20.72 -0.10 -6.77
C ARG A 7 -20.03 -1.35 -7.32
N TYR A 8 -18.74 -1.51 -7.08
CA TYR A 8 -17.94 -2.62 -7.58
C TYR A 8 -17.63 -3.56 -6.40
N GLY A 9 -18.08 -4.82 -6.51
CA GLY A 9 -17.76 -5.85 -5.53
C GLY A 9 -16.33 -6.36 -5.73
N VAL A 10 -15.51 -6.29 -4.70
CA VAL A 10 -14.15 -6.85 -4.68
C VAL A 10 -14.08 -7.93 -3.61
N GLU A 11 -14.07 -9.18 -4.05
CA GLU A 11 -14.04 -10.38 -3.20
C GLU A 11 -12.78 -11.22 -3.45
N ASN A 12 -12.08 -10.99 -4.56
CA ASN A 12 -10.87 -11.72 -4.92
C ASN A 12 -9.89 -10.85 -5.73
N GLU A 13 -8.66 -11.34 -5.89
CA GLU A 13 -7.56 -10.63 -6.55
C GLU A 13 -7.91 -10.20 -7.98
N GLN A 14 -8.60 -11.05 -8.75
CA GLN A 14 -8.98 -10.72 -10.13
C GLN A 14 -9.96 -9.54 -10.18
N GLN A 15 -10.94 -9.51 -9.27
CA GLN A 15 -11.88 -8.38 -9.17
C GLN A 15 -11.20 -7.11 -8.69
N LEU A 16 -10.22 -7.22 -7.77
CA LEU A 16 -9.40 -6.07 -7.35
C LEU A 16 -8.65 -5.51 -8.56
N GLN A 17 -7.92 -6.35 -9.31
CA GLN A 17 -7.18 -5.92 -10.49
C GLN A 17 -8.09 -5.27 -11.54
N ASN A 18 -9.25 -5.89 -11.83
CA ASN A 18 -10.23 -5.31 -12.75
C ASN A 18 -10.71 -3.92 -12.29
N THR A 19 -10.88 -3.73 -10.98
CA THR A 19 -11.27 -2.44 -10.40
C THR A 19 -10.16 -1.40 -10.55
N LEU A 20 -8.90 -1.76 -10.31
CA LEU A 20 -7.74 -0.89 -10.50
C LEU A 20 -7.56 -0.49 -11.97
N ASP A 21 -7.76 -1.43 -12.91
CA ASP A 21 -7.72 -1.16 -14.35
C ASP A 21 -8.85 -0.22 -14.78
N LEU A 22 -10.04 -0.38 -14.20
CA LEU A 22 -11.15 0.55 -14.42
C LEU A 22 -10.84 1.95 -13.88
N ILE A 23 -10.23 2.06 -12.69
CA ILE A 23 -9.78 3.34 -12.12
C ILE A 23 -8.81 4.01 -13.09
N TYR A 24 -7.81 3.29 -13.59
CA TYR A 24 -6.84 3.81 -14.56
C TYR A 24 -7.52 4.32 -15.85
N LYS A 25 -8.36 3.49 -16.48
CA LYS A 25 -9.06 3.83 -17.73
C LYS A 25 -9.98 5.05 -17.56
N ASN A 26 -10.73 5.12 -16.47
CA ASN A 26 -11.64 6.23 -16.20
C ASN A 26 -10.85 7.51 -15.85
N THR A 27 -9.75 7.42 -15.12
CA THR A 27 -8.88 8.56 -14.82
C THR A 27 -8.22 9.13 -16.07
N LYS A 28 -7.85 8.29 -17.05
CA LYS A 28 -7.39 8.75 -18.37
C LYS A 28 -8.43 9.58 -19.12
N ASN A 29 -9.72 9.28 -18.92
CA ASN A 29 -10.85 10.01 -19.49
C ASN A 29 -11.38 11.12 -18.55
N ASP A 30 -10.53 11.63 -17.66
CA ASP A 30 -10.85 12.72 -16.72
C ASP A 30 -12.07 12.47 -15.82
N ALA A 31 -12.32 11.21 -15.45
CA ALA A 31 -13.34 10.89 -14.47
C ALA A 31 -12.86 11.18 -13.04
N GLU A 32 -13.80 11.64 -12.21
CA GLU A 32 -13.60 11.77 -10.76
C GLU A 32 -13.87 10.42 -10.09
N ILE A 33 -12.92 9.93 -9.29
CA ILE A 33 -13.01 8.65 -8.56
C ILE A 33 -13.36 8.91 -7.10
N TYR A 34 -14.42 8.27 -6.61
CA TYR A 34 -14.93 8.37 -5.25
C TYR A 34 -14.87 7.03 -4.53
N ASP A 35 -14.98 7.07 -3.19
CA ASP A 35 -14.97 5.91 -2.29
C ASP A 35 -13.61 5.15 -2.25
N LEU A 36 -12.48 5.88 -2.35
CA LEU A 36 -11.13 5.28 -2.29
C LEU A 36 -10.84 4.64 -0.93
N ILE A 37 -11.32 5.24 0.16
CA ILE A 37 -11.08 4.73 1.52
C ILE A 37 -11.80 3.40 1.73
N GLU A 38 -12.97 3.22 1.13
CA GLU A 38 -13.74 1.99 1.13
C GLU A 38 -12.97 0.88 0.41
N LEU A 39 -12.35 1.19 -0.73
CA LEU A 39 -11.47 0.25 -1.42
C LEU A 39 -10.21 -0.06 -0.58
N MET A 40 -9.61 0.93 0.09
CA MET A 40 -8.48 0.70 1.00
C MET A 40 -8.83 -0.24 2.17
N LYS A 41 -10.07 -0.17 2.67
CA LYS A 41 -10.57 -1.02 3.76
C LYS A 41 -11.08 -2.39 3.30
N ASN A 42 -11.17 -2.62 1.99
CA ASN A 42 -11.62 -3.90 1.45
C ASN A 42 -10.64 -5.01 1.84
N GLU A 43 -11.18 -6.16 2.26
CA GLU A 43 -10.40 -7.29 2.76
C GLU A 43 -9.38 -7.77 1.74
N GLN A 44 -9.77 -7.91 0.47
CA GLN A 44 -8.84 -8.33 -0.58
C GLN A 44 -7.68 -7.34 -0.72
N THR A 45 -7.96 -6.03 -0.73
CA THR A 45 -6.91 -5.00 -0.84
C THR A 45 -5.91 -5.09 0.31
N ILE A 46 -6.39 -5.32 1.54
CA ILE A 46 -5.54 -5.52 2.72
C ILE A 46 -4.69 -6.79 2.57
N ILE A 47 -5.28 -7.90 2.11
CA ILE A 47 -4.57 -9.17 1.89
C ILE A 47 -3.47 -9.00 0.83
N THR A 48 -3.78 -8.36 -0.30
CA THR A 48 -2.80 -8.06 -1.36
C THR A 48 -1.64 -7.23 -0.79
N ALA A 49 -1.93 -6.20 0.00
CA ALA A 49 -0.88 -5.40 0.64
C ALA A 49 -0.02 -6.21 1.62
N LEU A 50 -0.63 -7.10 2.41
CA LEU A 50 0.11 -7.99 3.31
C LEU A 50 1.07 -8.92 2.54
N HIS A 51 0.62 -9.48 1.42
CA HIS A 51 1.47 -10.30 0.55
C HIS A 51 2.64 -9.49 -0.03
N ASN A 52 2.39 -8.27 -0.52
CA ASN A 52 3.43 -7.39 -1.05
C ASN A 52 4.47 -7.02 0.02
N ILE A 53 4.01 -6.64 1.23
CA ILE A 53 4.93 -6.34 2.34
C ILE A 53 5.72 -7.58 2.76
N LYS A 54 5.13 -8.77 2.74
CA LYS A 54 5.84 -10.03 3.06
C LYS A 54 6.92 -10.36 2.05
N ALA A 55 6.64 -10.15 0.76
CA ALA A 55 7.57 -10.40 -0.34
C ALA A 55 8.75 -9.41 -0.36
N ASN A 56 8.59 -8.22 0.20
CA ASN A 56 9.66 -7.22 0.27
C ASN A 56 10.88 -7.72 1.07
N LYS A 57 12.09 -7.44 0.58
CA LYS A 57 13.35 -7.85 1.25
C LYS A 57 13.48 -7.37 2.70
N GLY A 58 12.86 -6.23 3.04
CA GLY A 58 12.85 -5.65 4.39
C GLY A 58 11.70 -6.12 5.29
N SER A 59 10.94 -7.15 4.90
CA SER A 59 9.75 -7.62 5.62
C SER A 59 10.04 -8.08 7.05
N LYS A 60 11.21 -8.68 7.26
CA LYS A 60 11.74 -9.09 8.58
C LYS A 60 12.51 -7.99 9.32
N THR A 61 12.49 -6.76 8.84
CA THR A 61 13.17 -5.66 9.53
C THR A 61 12.16 -4.91 10.40
N ALA A 62 12.26 -5.04 11.72
CA ALA A 62 11.35 -4.36 12.63
C ALA A 62 11.54 -2.84 12.67
N GLY A 63 10.42 -2.13 12.86
CA GLY A 63 10.39 -0.69 13.14
C GLY A 63 10.73 -0.37 14.59
N ILE A 64 10.28 0.79 15.07
CA ILE A 64 10.53 1.25 16.45
C ILE A 64 9.83 0.37 17.50
N ASP A 65 8.71 -0.25 17.12
CA ASP A 65 7.89 -1.17 17.93
C ASP A 65 8.52 -2.56 18.11
N LYS A 66 9.65 -2.83 17.44
CA LYS A 66 10.36 -4.12 17.46
C LYS A 66 9.50 -5.30 17.00
N ARG A 67 8.47 -5.06 16.20
CA ARG A 67 7.63 -6.12 15.61
C ARG A 67 7.95 -6.30 14.12
N GLU A 68 8.09 -7.57 13.73
CA GLU A 68 8.29 -8.00 12.34
C GLU A 68 6.96 -8.49 11.74
N ILE A 69 6.94 -8.74 10.43
CA ILE A 69 5.71 -9.19 9.75
C ILE A 69 5.16 -10.51 10.32
N ASP A 70 6.04 -11.43 10.72
CA ASP A 70 5.63 -12.75 11.20
C ASP A 70 4.78 -12.66 12.48
N TYR A 71 5.01 -11.64 13.32
CA TYR A 71 4.17 -11.38 14.51
C TYR A 71 2.70 -11.12 14.12
N TYR A 72 2.47 -10.38 13.04
CA TYR A 72 1.14 -10.05 12.56
C TYR A 72 0.51 -11.22 11.81
N LEU A 73 1.30 -11.94 11.00
CA LEU A 73 0.82 -13.11 10.25
C LEU A 73 0.44 -14.31 11.15
N GLN A 74 0.96 -14.37 12.37
CA GLN A 74 0.56 -15.37 13.37
C GLN A 74 -0.75 -15.00 14.11
N MET A 75 -1.26 -13.77 13.94
CA MET A 75 -2.55 -13.40 14.51
C MET A 75 -3.70 -14.09 13.77
N ASN A 76 -4.82 -14.27 14.47
CA ASN A 76 -6.06 -14.63 13.80
C ASN A 76 -6.42 -13.60 12.71
N ASN A 77 -6.77 -14.08 11.52
CA ASN A 77 -7.06 -13.23 10.34
C ASN A 77 -8.07 -12.12 10.64
N ASN A 78 -9.18 -12.44 11.31
CA ASN A 78 -10.21 -11.44 11.65
C ASN A 78 -9.69 -10.37 12.61
N LYS A 79 -8.78 -10.75 13.52
CA LYS A 79 -8.14 -9.80 14.44
C LYS A 79 -7.18 -8.88 13.70
N LEU A 80 -6.39 -9.42 12.77
CA LEU A 80 -5.47 -8.63 11.95
C LEU A 80 -6.22 -7.66 11.04
N LEU A 81 -7.27 -8.11 10.36
CA LEU A 81 -8.12 -7.25 9.52
C LEU A 81 -8.72 -6.09 10.32
N LYS A 82 -9.32 -6.39 11.48
CA LYS A 82 -9.88 -5.36 12.38
C LYS A 82 -8.82 -4.36 12.85
N LEU A 83 -7.61 -4.83 13.15
CA LEU A 83 -6.49 -3.98 13.54
C LEU A 83 -6.14 -2.99 12.42
N ILE A 84 -6.01 -3.49 11.18
CA ILE A 84 -5.64 -2.68 10.02
C ILE A 84 -6.76 -1.68 9.67
N ILE A 85 -8.02 -2.13 9.63
CA ILE A 85 -9.17 -1.25 9.38
C ILE A 85 -9.24 -0.13 10.43
N LYS A 86 -9.10 -0.47 11.72
CA LYS A 86 -9.06 0.53 12.79
C LYS A 86 -7.90 1.52 12.62
N ALA A 87 -6.76 1.05 12.14
CA ALA A 87 -5.61 1.90 11.87
C ALA A 87 -5.81 2.79 10.65
N ILE A 88 -6.61 2.39 9.65
CA ILE A 88 -7.04 3.26 8.54
C ILE A 88 -8.04 4.32 9.04
N ASP A 89 -9.00 3.91 9.88
CA ASP A 89 -10.03 4.81 10.42
C ASP A 89 -9.46 5.93 11.30
N ASN A 90 -8.43 5.60 12.09
CA ASN A 90 -7.80 6.52 13.02
C ASN A 90 -6.28 6.42 12.90
N TYR A 91 -5.77 6.83 11.74
CA TYR A 91 -4.36 6.73 11.44
C TYR A 91 -3.52 7.64 12.34
N ASN A 92 -2.67 7.01 13.16
CA ASN A 92 -1.68 7.69 13.98
C ASN A 92 -0.31 7.04 13.73
N PRO A 93 0.50 7.59 12.79
CA PRO A 93 1.77 7.01 12.39
C PRO A 93 2.72 6.90 13.57
N GLN A 94 3.46 5.79 13.64
CA GLN A 94 4.53 5.65 14.62
C GLN A 94 5.80 6.35 14.17
N LEU A 95 6.67 6.67 15.13
CA LEU A 95 7.99 7.20 14.82
C LEU A 95 8.80 6.22 13.95
N VAL A 96 9.51 6.76 12.97
CA VAL A 96 10.33 5.97 12.06
C VAL A 96 11.67 5.63 12.73
N LYS A 97 12.05 4.35 12.75
CA LYS A 97 13.35 3.91 13.30
C LYS A 97 14.47 4.33 12.36
N LYS A 98 15.41 5.14 12.85
CA LYS A 98 16.58 5.58 12.09
C LYS A 98 17.70 4.53 12.18
N VAL A 99 18.19 4.08 11.04
CA VAL A 99 19.40 3.24 10.93
C VAL A 99 20.40 3.90 9.98
N TYR A 100 21.68 3.63 10.16
CA TYR A 100 22.72 4.15 9.27
C TYR A 100 23.32 3.03 8.44
N ILE A 101 23.33 3.22 7.12
CA ILE A 101 23.89 2.26 6.15
C ILE A 101 25.16 2.87 5.55
N PRO A 102 26.28 2.15 5.51
CA PRO A 102 27.50 2.66 4.89
C PRO A 102 27.32 2.87 3.38
N LYS A 103 27.82 4.00 2.88
CA LYS A 103 28.01 4.23 1.45
C LYS A 103 29.38 3.71 1.03
N LYS A 104 29.56 3.50 -0.28
CA LYS A 104 30.85 3.12 -0.88
C LYS A 104 31.98 4.12 -0.60
N ASN A 105 31.65 5.39 -0.33
CA ASN A 105 32.60 6.47 -0.09
C ASN A 105 32.87 6.75 1.40
N GLY A 106 32.58 5.79 2.30
CA GLY A 106 32.81 5.91 3.75
C GLY A 106 31.82 6.79 4.51
N LYS A 107 30.96 7.56 3.84
CA LYS A 107 29.88 8.32 4.49
C LYS A 107 28.71 7.40 4.86
N LEU A 108 27.89 7.79 5.83
CA LEU A 108 26.67 7.08 6.20
C LEU A 108 25.45 7.64 5.46
N ARG A 109 24.52 6.75 5.06
CA ARG A 109 23.17 7.10 4.59
C ARG A 109 22.18 6.82 5.73
N PRO A 110 21.44 7.81 6.23
CA PRO A 110 20.33 7.52 7.13
C PRO A 110 19.21 6.83 6.34
N LEU A 111 18.66 5.75 6.89
CA LEU A 111 17.47 5.09 6.41
C LEU A 111 16.42 5.10 7.53
N GLY A 112 15.21 5.50 7.17
CA GLY A 112 14.05 5.40 8.03
C GLY A 112 13.31 4.08 7.81
N ILE A 113 13.05 3.34 8.88
CA ILE A 113 12.30 2.08 8.84
C ILE A 113 10.98 2.29 9.59
N PRO A 114 9.84 2.40 8.89
CA PRO A 114 8.53 2.47 9.53
C PRO A 114 8.15 1.14 10.21
N THR A 115 7.14 1.18 11.08
CA THR A 115 6.57 -0.06 11.62
C THR A 115 5.94 -0.90 10.51
N ILE A 116 5.65 -2.17 10.80
CA ILE A 116 4.99 -3.03 9.82
C ILE A 116 3.57 -2.54 9.52
N ILE A 117 2.83 -2.07 10.53
CA ILE A 117 1.49 -1.50 10.33
C ILE A 117 1.55 -0.27 9.42
N ASP A 118 2.50 0.64 9.65
CA ASP A 118 2.67 1.81 8.77
C ASP A 118 2.99 1.39 7.33
N ARG A 119 3.85 0.38 7.13
CA ARG A 119 4.16 -0.14 5.80
C ARG A 119 2.95 -0.78 5.12
N ILE A 120 2.14 -1.52 5.86
CA ILE A 120 0.90 -2.11 5.32
C ILE A 120 -0.05 -1.00 4.86
N ILE A 121 -0.25 0.04 5.67
CA ILE A 121 -1.13 1.17 5.32
C ILE A 121 -0.57 1.95 4.12
N GLN A 122 0.75 2.17 4.07
CA GLN A 122 1.42 2.77 2.91
C GLN A 122 1.22 1.93 1.64
N GLU A 123 1.31 0.61 1.75
CA GLU A 123 1.12 -0.28 0.60
C GLU A 123 -0.34 -0.33 0.14
N ILE A 124 -1.31 -0.38 1.07
CA ILE A 124 -2.74 -0.26 0.74
C ILE A 124 -3.01 1.06 0.00
N THR A 125 -2.44 2.16 0.51
CA THR A 125 -2.56 3.49 -0.10
C THR A 125 -1.94 3.48 -1.51
N ARG A 126 -0.77 2.86 -1.67
CA ARG A 126 -0.09 2.74 -2.96
C ARG A 126 -0.95 1.98 -3.96
N ILE A 127 -1.47 0.81 -3.60
CA ILE A 127 -2.33 -0.01 -4.49
C ILE A 127 -3.51 0.81 -5.04
N VAL A 128 -4.18 1.60 -4.19
CA VAL A 128 -5.37 2.36 -4.58
C VAL A 128 -5.05 3.63 -5.37
N ILE A 129 -3.95 4.33 -5.05
CA ILE A 129 -3.59 5.61 -5.70
C ILE A 129 -2.78 5.41 -6.98
N GLU A 130 -1.98 4.36 -7.08
CA GLU A 130 -1.12 4.09 -8.23
C GLU A 130 -1.84 4.09 -9.59
N PRO A 131 -3.01 3.45 -9.80
CA PRO A 131 -3.71 3.54 -11.09
C PRO A 131 -4.14 4.96 -11.46
N ILE A 132 -4.40 5.83 -10.48
CA ILE A 132 -4.72 7.24 -10.70
C ILE A 132 -3.45 7.99 -11.12
N ALA A 133 -2.36 7.77 -10.39
CA ALA A 133 -1.07 8.40 -10.66
C ALA A 133 -0.51 8.00 -12.03
N GLU A 134 -0.52 6.71 -12.36
CA GLU A 134 -0.06 6.17 -13.64
C GLU A 134 -0.88 6.68 -14.82
N ALA A 135 -2.17 6.93 -14.64
CA ALA A 135 -3.02 7.52 -15.68
C ALA A 135 -2.66 8.99 -15.98
N LYS A 136 -2.02 9.70 -15.05
CA LYS A 136 -1.67 11.12 -15.16
C LYS A 136 -0.18 11.40 -15.32
N PHE A 137 0.69 10.45 -15.00
CA PHE A 137 2.13 10.64 -15.10
C PHE A 137 2.58 10.88 -16.53
N TYR A 138 3.58 11.75 -16.67
CA TYR A 138 4.24 12.02 -17.95
C TYR A 138 4.95 10.77 -18.47
N GLN A 139 4.90 10.53 -19.78
CA GLN A 139 5.43 9.32 -20.40
C GLN A 139 6.93 9.11 -20.15
N HIS A 140 7.70 10.18 -20.01
CA HIS A 140 9.15 10.10 -19.74
C HIS A 140 9.52 10.29 -18.27
N SER A 141 8.58 10.07 -17.35
CA SER A 141 8.88 9.89 -15.93
C SER A 141 9.19 8.41 -15.67
N TYR A 142 10.36 8.09 -15.10
CA TYR A 142 10.84 6.71 -14.94
C TYR A 142 11.05 6.27 -13.48
N GLY A 143 11.07 7.22 -12.54
CA GLY A 143 11.37 6.92 -11.14
C GLY A 143 10.21 6.21 -10.45
N PHE A 144 10.47 5.05 -9.84
CA PHE A 144 9.52 4.32 -8.98
C PHE A 144 8.18 3.95 -9.64
N ARG A 145 8.20 3.70 -10.95
CA ARG A 145 7.03 3.23 -11.70
C ARG A 145 7.14 1.75 -12.00
N ASN A 146 6.01 1.06 -12.04
CA ASN A 146 5.98 -0.30 -12.56
C ASN A 146 6.33 -0.25 -14.06
N PRO A 147 7.19 -1.16 -14.56
CA PRO A 147 7.39 -1.28 -16.00
C PRO A 147 6.02 -1.52 -16.63
N CYS A 148 5.64 -0.65 -17.57
CA CYS A 148 4.38 -0.76 -18.28
C CYS A 148 4.22 -2.18 -18.82
N ILE A 149 3.12 -2.84 -18.45
CA ILE A 149 2.65 -4.08 -19.08
C ILE A 149 2.09 -3.72 -20.46
#